data_AF-A0A560J8L4-F1
#
_entry.id   AF-A0A560J8L4-F1
#
_cell.length_a   1.000
_cell.length_b   1.000
_cell.length_c   1.000
_cell.angle_alpha   90.00
_cell.angle_beta   90.00
_cell.angle_gamma   90.00
#
_symmetry.space_group_name_H-M   'P 1'
#
loop_
_entity.id
_entity.type
_entity.pdbx_description
1 polymer ?
#
loop_
_entity_poly.entity_id
_entity_poly.type
_entity_poly.pdbx_seq_one_letter_code
_entity_poly.pdbx_strand_id
1 'polypeptide(L)' 'MIEGLIYLVVNIVVVGLVIWLLRFLIELNPLGGPFRRVGNVAVVVMGVLITVMLLMNFVGKHLMA' A
#
# COMPACT_ATOMS: atom_id res chain seq x y z
N MET A 1 -6.01 -17.96 -13.89
CA MET A 1 -6.85 -16.85 -13.39
C MET A 1 -7.04 -16.88 -11.87
N ILE A 2 -7.53 -17.99 -11.27
CA ILE A 2 -7.74 -18.07 -9.80
C ILE A 2 -6.45 -17.87 -9.00
N GLU A 3 -5.37 -18.51 -9.41
CA GLU A 3 -4.07 -18.40 -8.73
C GLU A 3 -3.52 -16.97 -8.72
N GLY A 4 -3.62 -16.26 -9.85
CA GLY A 4 -3.25 -14.85 -9.94
C GLY A 4 -4.11 -13.96 -9.04
N LEU A 5 -5.41 -14.26 -8.92
CA LEU A 5 -6.32 -13.52 -8.03
C LEU A 5 -5.93 -13.71 -6.56
N ILE A 6 -5.56 -14.93 -6.17
CA ILE A 6 -5.06 -15.25 -4.82
C ILE A 6 -3.77 -14.46 -4.53
N TYR A 7 -2.81 -14.46 -5.47
CA TYR A 7 -1.59 -13.65 -5.34
C TYR A 7 -1.88 -12.16 -5.20
N LEU A 8 -2.83 -11.63 -5.96
CA LEU A 8 -3.23 -10.22 -5.87
C LEU A 8 -3.80 -9.90 -4.48
N VAL A 9 -4.71 -10.74 -3.97
CA VAL A 9 -5.32 -10.57 -2.64
C VAL A 9 -4.24 -10.60 -1.56
N VAL A 10 -3.32 -11.56 -1.59
CA VAL A 10 -2.21 -11.64 -0.63
C VAL A 10 -1.35 -10.38 -0.68
N ASN A 11 -0.99 -9.89 -1.87
CA ASN A 11 -0.21 -8.67 -2.01
C ASN A 11 -0.93 -7.45 -1.44
N ILE A 12 -2.24 -7.31 -1.68
CA ILE A 12 -3.04 -6.21 -1.12
C ILE A 12 -3.06 -6.28 0.41
N VAL A 13 -3.24 -7.47 0.98
CA VAL A 13 -3.22 -7.66 2.44
C VAL A 13 -1.85 -7.27 3.02
N VAL A 14 -0.76 -7.72 2.40
CA VAL A 14 0.60 -7.38 2.83
C VAL A 14 0.85 -5.87 2.75
N VAL A 15 0.46 -5.22 1.66
CA VAL A 15 0.59 -3.76 1.52
C VAL A 15 -0.24 -3.03 2.58
N GLY A 16 -1.46 -3.49 2.85
CA GLY A 16 -2.31 -2.95 3.90
C GLY A 16 -1.66 -3.04 5.29
N LEU A 17 -1.05 -4.19 5.62
CA LEU A 17 -0.31 -4.38 6.87
C LEU A 17 0.91 -3.45 6.98
N VAL A 18 1.66 -3.26 5.90
CA VAL A 18 2.81 -2.35 5.87
C VAL A 18 2.37 -0.91 6.10
N ILE A 19 1.31 -0.45 5.40
CA ILE A 19 0.75 0.89 5.59
C ILE A 19 0.28 1.09 7.03
N TRP A 20 -0.40 0.08 7.59
CA TRP A 20 -0.87 0.11 8.97
C TRP A 20 0.30 0.24 9.96
N LEU A 21 1.35 -0.56 9.79
CA LEU A 21 2.53 -0.51 10.63
C LEU A 21 3.24 0.85 10.54
N LEU A 22 3.39 1.40 9.33
CA LEU A 22 4.00 2.72 9.13
C LEU A 22 3.19 3.82 9.82
N ARG A 23 1.86 3.78 9.71
CA ARG A 23 0.99 4.71 10.44
C ARG A 23 1.17 4.57 11.95
N PHE A 24 1.15 3.34 12.47
CA PHE A 24 1.37 3.08 13.89
C PHE A 24 2.71 3.67 14.38
N LEU A 25 3.79 3.49 13.61
CA LEU A 25 5.10 4.08 13.94
C LEU A 25 5.08 5.61 13.91
N ILE A 26 4.36 6.23 12.97
CA ILE A 26 4.17 7.69 12.93
C ILE A 26 3.40 8.19 14.15
N GLU A 27 2.44 7.41 14.65
CA GLU A 27 1.66 7.78 15.83
C GLU A 27 2.46 7.68 17.13
N LEU A 28 3.36 6.71 17.24
CA LEU A 28 4.24 6.51 18.39
C LEU A 28 5.40 7.52 18.44
N ASN A 29 5.80 8.07 17.29
CA ASN A 29 6.91 9.01 17.23
C ASN A 29 6.47 10.39 17.77
N PRO A 30 7.20 11.03 18.69
CA PRO A 30 6.93 12.39 19.17
C PRO A 30 7.24 13.48 18.12
N LEU A 31 6.86 13.24 16.85
CA LEU A 31 6.95 14.22 15.78
C LEU A 31 5.88 15.30 16.01
N GLY A 32 6.31 16.57 16.01
CA GLY A 32 5.41 17.71 16.13
C GLY A 32 4.28 17.67 15.09
N GLY A 33 3.10 18.18 15.47
CA GLY A 33 1.84 18.05 14.71
C GLY A 33 1.91 18.24 13.19
N PRO A 34 2.66 19.23 12.64
CA PRO A 34 2.81 19.39 11.19
C PRO A 34 3.53 18.21 10.52
N PHE A 35 4.61 17.70 11.11
CA PHE A 35 5.39 16.59 10.57
C PHE A 35 4.62 15.27 10.62
N ARG A 36 3.83 15.04 11.67
CA ARG A 36 2.96 13.86 11.77
C ARG A 36 1.90 13.83 10.66
N ARG A 37 1.33 14.99 10.29
CA ARG A 37 0.39 15.09 9.16
C ARG A 37 1.08 14.78 7.83
N VAL A 38 2.25 15.35 7.59
CA VAL A 38 3.02 15.10 6.36
C VAL A 38 3.38 13.63 6.24
N GLY A 39 3.85 12.99 7.33
CA GLY A 39 4.15 11.56 7.35
C GLY A 39 2.94 10.70 7.03
N ASN A 40 1.79 10.99 7.65
CA ASN A 40 0.54 10.26 7.37
C ASN A 40 0.09 10.42 5.93
N VAL A 41 0.14 11.63 5.37
CA VAL A 41 -0.21 11.88 3.96
C VAL A 41 0.75 11.13 3.04
N ALA A 42 2.06 11.18 3.30
CA ALA A 42 3.06 10.48 2.50
C ALA A 42 2.83 8.96 2.50
N VAL A 43 2.54 8.36 3.66
CA VAL A 43 2.25 6.92 3.77
C VAL A 43 0.98 6.56 2.99
N VAL A 44 -0.06 7.40 3.03
CA VAL A 44 -1.27 7.17 2.24
C VAL A 44 -0.98 7.23 0.75
N VAL A 45 -0.29 8.28 0.29
CA VAL A 45 0.04 8.45 -1.12
C VAL A 45 0.88 7.28 -1.62
N MET A 46 1.91 6.87 -0.88
CA MET A 46 2.72 5.70 -1.24
C MET A 46 1.88 4.42 -1.27
N GLY A 47 1.00 4.22 -0.30
CA GLY A 47 0.11 3.06 -0.27
C GLY A 47 -0.81 2.98 -1.48
N VAL A 48 -1.38 4.10 -1.90
CA VAL A 48 -2.22 4.19 -3.10
C VAL A 48 -1.39 3.88 -4.35
N LEU A 49 -0.22 4.49 -4.49
CA LEU A 49 0.65 4.26 -5.67
C LEU A 49 1.07 2.80 -5.80
N ILE A 50 1.47 2.15 -4.70
CA ILE A 50 1.83 0.73 -4.68
C ILE A 50 0.64 -0.14 -5.08
N THR A 51 -0.55 0.18 -4.54
CA THR A 51 -1.79 -0.57 -4.86
C THR A 51 -2.14 -0.44 -6.34
N VAL A 52 -2.05 0.76 -6.90
CA VAL A 52 -2.29 1.02 -8.33
C VAL A 52 -1.28 0.26 -9.21
N MET A 53 0.01 0.28 -8.86
CA MET A 53 1.04 -0.47 -9.59
C MET A 53 0.78 -1.98 -9.56
N LEU A 54 0.37 -2.55 -8.43
CA LEU A 54 0.03 -3.96 -8.32
C LEU A 54 -1.18 -4.32 -9.18
N LEU A 55 -2.21 -3.48 -9.17
CA LEU A 55 -3.39 -3.64 -10.03
C LEU A 55 -3.02 -3.56 -11.51
N MET A 56 -2.23 -2.57 -11.92
CA MET A 56 -1.76 -2.43 -13.30
C MET A 56 -0.92 -3.61 -13.76
N ASN A 57 -0.03 -4.14 -12.90
CA ASN A 57 0.77 -5.31 -13.21
C ASN A 57 -0.11 -6.57 -13.36
N PHE A 58 -1.10 -6.74 -12.48
CA PHE A 58 -2.04 -7.85 -12.57
C PHE A 58 -2.87 -7.80 -13.86
N VAL A 59 -3.44 -6.62 -14.15
CA VAL A 59 -4.23 -6.35 -15.35
C VAL A 59 -3.37 -6.51 -16.61
N GLY A 60 -2.17 -5.94 -16.66
CA GLY A 60 -1.27 -6.07 -17.80
C GLY A 60 -0.88 -7.52 -18.09
N LYS A 61 -0.58 -8.31 -17.06
CA LYS A 61 -0.26 -9.74 -17.21
C LYS A 61 -1.44 -10.61 -17.65
N HIS A 62 -2.68 -10.20 -17.40
CA HIS A 62 -3.88 -10.98 -17.74
C HIS A 62 -4.66 -10.44 -18.96
N LEU A 63 -4.39 -9.21 -19.40
CA LEU A 63 -4.98 -8.62 -20.63
C LEU A 63 -4.03 -8.70 -21.84
N MET A 64 -2.71 -8.79 -21.65
CA MET A 64 -1.74 -8.96 -22.74
C MET A 64 -1.32 -10.42 -22.97
N ALA A 65 -1.88 -11.37 -22.21
CA ALA A 65 -1.72 -12.81 -22.39
C ALA A 65 -3.02 -13.40 -22.96
#